data_AF-A0A4Z0KG51-F1
#
_entry.id   AF-A0A4Z0KG51-F1
#
_cell.length_a   1.000
_cell.length_b   1.000
_cell.length_c   1.000
_cell.angle_alpha   90.00
_cell.angle_beta   90.00
_cell.angle_gamma   90.00
#
_symmetry.space_group_name_H-M   'P 1'
#
loop_
_entity.id
_entity.type
_entity.pdbx_description
1 polymer ?
#
loop_
_entity_poly.entity_id
_entity_poly.type
_entity_poly.pdbx_seq_one_letter_code
_entity_poly.pdbx_strand_id
1 'polypeptide(L)'
;MRTIVITGASDGIGAAAARQLADTGARLILVGRSPEKTRAVAEATGAEYHLADFTRLDEVRRLADLLGQSCERIDVLANNAGGMFSGPTATPDGFEKTFQVNHLAPYLLTHLLIDPLIESRAAVVNTSSIGARLFGKIDLDDLNNWRSFTPNKAYGDAKLANILFTKGLHERFHKRGLSSVAFHPGNVATNFASDTDSYFRRVYHGVLKRFLISPEQGGARLQYFIDGTPGEVWKSGEYYGSPGRVGRTNRQAYDPTTVHEHWQRSADMLGIHW
;
A
#
# COMPACT_ATOMS: atom_id res chain seq x y z
N MET A 1 4.79 -22.62 7.82
CA MET A 1 3.44 -22.02 7.64
C MET A 1 3.63 -20.70 6.91
N ARG A 2 2.73 -20.36 5.96
CA ARG A 2 2.83 -19.12 5.17
C ARG A 2 2.48 -17.91 6.04
N THR A 3 3.32 -16.89 6.14
CA THR A 3 3.07 -15.67 6.94
C THR A 3 2.68 -14.50 6.04
N ILE A 4 1.54 -13.88 6.32
CA ILE A 4 0.99 -12.76 5.53
C ILE A 4 0.79 -11.57 6.46
N VAL A 5 1.49 -10.47 6.17
CA VAL A 5 1.34 -9.18 6.88
C VAL A 5 0.45 -8.27 6.05
N ILE A 6 -0.63 -7.75 6.62
CA ILE A 6 -1.55 -6.82 5.94
C ILE A 6 -1.63 -5.51 6.70
N THR A 7 -1.17 -4.42 6.06
CA THR A 7 -1.30 -3.07 6.60
C THR A 7 -2.65 -2.44 6.26
N GLY A 8 -3.18 -1.60 7.13
CA GLY A 8 -4.51 -1.03 6.96
C GLY A 8 -5.62 -2.08 7.06
N ALA A 9 -5.41 -3.09 7.91
CA ALA A 9 -6.31 -4.23 8.09
C ALA A 9 -7.47 -3.98 9.07
N SER A 10 -7.55 -2.79 9.66
CA SER A 10 -8.58 -2.43 10.64
C SER A 10 -9.96 -2.15 10.02
N ASP A 11 -10.03 -1.84 8.73
CA ASP A 11 -11.29 -1.49 8.05
C ASP A 11 -11.18 -1.73 6.53
N GLY A 12 -12.30 -1.60 5.81
CA GLY A 12 -12.35 -1.56 4.35
C GLY A 12 -11.73 -2.79 3.67
N ILE A 13 -10.92 -2.54 2.64
CA ILE A 13 -10.29 -3.57 1.79
C ILE A 13 -9.40 -4.52 2.62
N GLY A 14 -8.59 -3.97 3.52
CA GLY A 14 -7.66 -4.77 4.32
C GLY A 14 -8.39 -5.69 5.29
N ALA A 15 -9.41 -5.20 5.98
CA ALA A 15 -10.26 -6.03 6.85
C ALA A 15 -11.03 -7.09 6.07
N ALA A 16 -11.54 -6.76 4.88
CA ALA A 16 -12.23 -7.70 4.02
C ALA A 16 -11.29 -8.83 3.54
N ALA A 17 -10.09 -8.48 3.07
CA ALA A 17 -9.08 -9.46 2.67
C ALA A 17 -8.65 -10.34 3.85
N ALA A 18 -8.44 -9.77 5.04
CA ALA A 18 -8.11 -10.53 6.24
C ALA A 18 -9.17 -11.60 6.55
N ARG A 19 -10.46 -11.24 6.49
CA ARG A 19 -11.56 -12.21 6.69
C ARG A 19 -11.61 -13.29 5.62
N GLN A 20 -11.33 -12.94 4.37
CA GLN A 20 -11.33 -13.91 3.27
C GLN A 20 -10.12 -14.86 3.32
N LEU A 21 -9.02 -14.42 3.92
CA LEU A 21 -7.81 -15.21 4.11
C LEU A 21 -7.80 -16.06 5.38
N ALA A 22 -8.72 -15.82 6.33
CA ALA A 22 -8.70 -16.45 7.66
C ALA A 22 -8.70 -17.99 7.61
N ASP A 23 -9.44 -18.57 6.66
CA ASP A 23 -9.59 -20.02 6.54
C ASP A 23 -8.54 -20.69 5.64
N THR A 24 -7.51 -19.95 5.18
CA THR A 24 -6.47 -20.48 4.29
C THR A 24 -5.36 -21.25 5.00
N GLY A 25 -5.35 -21.26 6.34
CA GLY A 25 -4.27 -21.84 7.15
C GLY A 25 -2.97 -21.03 7.15
N ALA A 26 -2.98 -19.81 6.60
CA ALA A 26 -1.89 -18.86 6.69
C ALA A 26 -1.85 -18.18 8.07
N ARG A 27 -0.65 -17.86 8.55
CA ARG A 27 -0.46 -16.97 9.70
C ARG A 27 -0.72 -15.55 9.27
N LEU A 28 -1.85 -14.99 9.69
CA LEU A 28 -2.21 -13.60 9.39
C LEU A 28 -1.72 -12.66 10.49
N ILE A 29 -1.05 -11.58 10.08
CA ILE A 29 -0.62 -10.49 10.95
C ILE A 29 -1.25 -9.20 10.44
N LEU A 30 -2.18 -8.67 11.23
CA LEU A 30 -2.97 -7.50 10.87
C LEU A 30 -2.39 -6.24 11.50
N VAL A 31 -2.12 -5.23 10.68
CA VAL A 31 -1.61 -3.94 11.15
C VAL A 31 -2.65 -2.86 10.92
N GLY A 32 -2.96 -2.12 11.98
CA GLY A 32 -3.89 -0.99 11.93
C GLY A 32 -3.57 0.08 12.96
N ARG A 33 -4.19 1.25 12.83
CA ARG A 33 -3.97 2.39 13.74
C ARG A 33 -4.95 2.47 14.91
N SER A 34 -6.16 1.94 14.74
CA SER A 34 -7.20 1.95 15.79
C SER A 34 -7.09 0.65 16.58
N PRO A 35 -6.81 0.70 17.90
CA PRO A 35 -6.77 -0.48 18.74
C PRO A 35 -8.05 -1.31 18.65
N GLU A 36 -9.20 -0.66 18.76
CA GLU A 36 -10.51 -1.30 18.85
C GLU A 36 -10.87 -1.99 17.53
N LYS A 37 -10.73 -1.27 16.41
CA LYS A 37 -11.06 -1.82 15.08
C LYS A 37 -10.11 -2.94 14.67
N THR A 38 -8.81 -2.78 14.93
CA THR A 38 -7.81 -3.78 14.54
C THR A 38 -8.00 -5.05 15.36
N ARG A 39 -8.21 -4.93 16.67
CA ARG A 39 -8.52 -6.05 17.55
C ARG A 39 -9.79 -6.79 17.13
N ALA A 40 -10.85 -6.08 16.78
CA ALA A 40 -12.10 -6.69 16.36
C ALA A 40 -11.95 -7.55 15.09
N VAL A 41 -11.13 -7.12 14.12
CA VAL A 41 -10.84 -7.93 12.91
C VAL A 41 -9.97 -9.12 13.27
N ALA A 42 -8.96 -8.92 14.13
CA ALA A 42 -8.08 -10.00 14.58
C ALA A 42 -8.83 -11.11 15.31
N GLU A 43 -9.70 -10.75 16.27
CA GLU A 43 -10.56 -11.70 17.00
C GLU A 43 -11.50 -12.46 16.06
N ALA A 44 -12.08 -11.78 15.07
CA ALA A 44 -12.98 -12.42 14.10
C ALA A 44 -12.28 -13.36 13.12
N THR A 45 -10.96 -13.27 12.99
CA THR A 45 -10.16 -14.06 12.02
C THR A 45 -9.17 -15.01 12.68
N GLY A 46 -9.04 -14.97 14.01
CA GLY A 46 -7.99 -15.68 14.74
C GLY A 46 -6.57 -15.18 14.45
N ALA A 47 -6.44 -13.98 13.87
CA ALA A 47 -5.15 -13.42 13.45
C ALA A 47 -4.40 -12.74 14.60
N GLU A 48 -3.08 -12.61 14.45
CA GLU A 48 -2.27 -11.72 15.28
C GLU A 48 -2.46 -10.27 14.81
N TYR A 49 -2.27 -9.30 15.70
CA TYR A 49 -2.30 -7.89 15.30
C TYR A 49 -1.27 -7.02 16.00
N HIS A 50 -0.87 -5.97 15.30
CA HIS A 50 -0.01 -4.91 15.80
C HIS A 50 -0.59 -3.54 15.47
N LEU A 51 -0.22 -2.56 16.28
CA LEU A 51 -0.62 -1.17 16.09
C LEU A 51 0.53 -0.35 15.55
N ALA A 52 0.24 0.44 14.52
CA ALA A 52 1.16 1.43 13.98
C ALA A 52 0.39 2.54 13.26
N ASP A 53 0.67 3.79 13.60
CA ASP A 53 0.22 4.95 12.86
C ASP A 53 1.26 5.34 11.79
N PHE A 54 0.89 5.20 10.52
CA PHE A 54 1.79 5.51 9.40
C PHE A 54 2.02 7.01 9.20
N THR A 55 1.36 7.88 9.97
CA THR A 55 1.73 9.30 10.10
C THR A 55 2.96 9.52 10.98
N ARG A 56 3.53 8.46 11.56
CA ARG A 56 4.65 8.50 12.49
C ARG A 56 5.69 7.43 12.15
N LEU A 57 6.81 7.81 11.54
CA LEU A 57 7.81 6.84 11.06
C LEU A 57 8.54 6.10 12.18
N ASP A 58 8.57 6.64 13.40
CA ASP A 58 9.07 5.93 14.58
C ASP A 58 8.23 4.69 14.91
N GLU A 59 6.91 4.73 14.68
CA GLU A 59 6.05 3.55 14.86
C GLU A 59 6.27 2.50 13.78
N VAL A 60 6.54 2.94 12.55
CA VAL A 60 6.88 2.03 11.44
C VAL A 60 8.17 1.26 11.74
N ARG A 61 9.16 1.92 12.33
CA ARG A 61 10.41 1.28 12.78
C ARG A 61 10.14 0.25 13.88
N ARG A 62 9.39 0.62 14.92
CA ARG A 62 9.00 -0.33 15.98
C ARG A 62 8.22 -1.52 15.45
N LEU A 63 7.32 -1.31 14.49
CA LEU A 63 6.59 -2.38 13.83
C LEU A 63 7.54 -3.33 13.07
N ALA A 64 8.51 -2.78 12.33
CA ALA A 64 9.50 -3.60 11.62
C ALA A 64 10.33 -4.44 12.60
N ASP A 65 10.79 -3.86 13.71
CA ASP A 65 11.55 -4.57 14.74
C ASP A 65 10.73 -5.72 15.35
N LEU A 66 9.46 -5.46 15.68
CA LEU A 66 8.55 -6.47 16.20
C LEU A 66 8.32 -7.60 15.19
N LEU A 67 8.07 -7.28 13.92
CA LEU A 67 7.89 -8.27 12.86
C LEU A 67 9.17 -9.09 12.62
N GLY A 68 10.34 -8.45 12.58
CA GLY A 68 11.62 -9.13 12.42
C GLY A 68 11.97 -10.07 13.59
N GLN A 69 11.54 -9.75 14.80
CA GLN A 69 11.73 -10.62 15.98
C GLN A 69 10.72 -11.76 16.07
N SER A 70 9.47 -11.52 15.64
CA SER A 70 8.34 -12.45 15.81
C SER A 70 8.09 -13.36 14.60
N CYS A 71 8.64 -13.01 13.44
CA CYS A 71 8.44 -13.73 12.19
C CYS A 71 9.76 -14.31 11.71
N GLU A 72 9.88 -15.64 11.78
CA GLU A 72 10.99 -16.37 11.13
C GLU A 72 10.98 -16.17 9.60
N ARG A 73 9.79 -15.93 9.02
CA ARG A 73 9.58 -15.67 7.60
C ARG A 73 8.40 -14.75 7.37
N ILE A 74 8.44 -13.99 6.28
CA ILE A 74 7.32 -13.18 5.79
C ILE A 74 7.13 -13.53 4.31
N ASP A 75 6.08 -14.27 3.98
CA ASP A 75 5.82 -14.72 2.61
C ASP A 75 5.12 -13.65 1.78
N VAL A 76 4.31 -12.80 2.42
CA VAL A 76 3.62 -11.69 1.77
C VAL A 76 3.61 -10.47 2.68
N LEU A 77 4.06 -9.34 2.15
CA LEU A 77 3.84 -8.01 2.73
C LEU A 77 2.85 -7.24 1.87
N ALA A 78 1.62 -7.09 2.36
CA ALA A 78 0.57 -6.31 1.72
C ALA A 78 0.57 -4.87 2.27
N ASN A 79 1.20 -3.97 1.52
CA ASN A 79 1.17 -2.53 1.73
C ASN A 79 -0.17 -1.95 1.26
N ASN A 80 -1.20 -2.16 2.08
CA ASN A 80 -2.57 -1.75 1.81
C ASN A 80 -3.01 -0.49 2.57
N ALA A 81 -2.35 -0.13 3.68
CA ALA A 81 -2.62 1.11 4.40
C ALA A 81 -2.56 2.31 3.47
N GLY A 82 -3.53 3.22 3.61
CA GLY A 82 -3.61 4.39 2.74
C GLY A 82 -4.96 5.08 2.76
N GLY A 83 -4.99 6.29 2.22
CA GLY A 83 -6.17 7.14 2.17
C GLY A 83 -5.92 8.42 1.39
N MET A 84 -6.97 9.19 1.15
CA MET A 84 -6.88 10.57 0.68
C MET A 84 -7.18 11.47 1.88
N PHE A 85 -6.33 12.46 2.13
CA PHE A 85 -6.50 13.36 3.27
C PHE A 85 -6.67 14.81 2.79
N SER A 86 -7.39 15.60 3.58
CA SER A 86 -7.36 17.05 3.47
C SER A 86 -5.98 17.59 3.87
N GLY A 87 -5.64 18.79 3.38
CA GLY A 87 -4.31 19.36 3.55
C GLY A 87 -4.10 20.62 2.70
N PRO A 88 -2.84 21.04 2.48
CA PRO A 88 -1.61 20.33 2.84
C PRO A 88 -1.37 20.32 4.36
N THR A 89 -0.95 19.18 4.90
CA THR A 89 -0.62 19.02 6.33
C THR A 89 0.64 18.20 6.47
N ALA A 90 1.60 18.69 7.26
CA ALA A 90 2.80 17.94 7.62
C ALA A 90 2.52 16.94 8.73
N THR A 91 3.12 15.76 8.62
CA THR A 91 3.25 14.80 9.73
C THR A 91 4.29 15.30 10.75
N PRO A 92 4.37 14.68 11.94
CA PRO A 92 5.48 14.91 12.87
C PRO A 92 6.87 14.70 12.25
N ASP A 93 6.99 13.86 11.21
CA ASP A 93 8.24 13.61 10.50
C ASP A 93 8.55 14.68 9.43
N GLY A 94 7.66 15.66 9.22
CA GLY A 94 7.86 16.78 8.30
C GLY A 94 7.46 16.51 6.85
N PHE A 95 6.83 15.37 6.55
CA PHE A 95 6.38 15.03 5.20
C PHE A 95 4.89 15.30 4.99
N GLU A 96 4.46 15.47 3.74
CA GLU A 96 3.04 15.61 3.43
C GLU A 96 2.29 14.33 3.82
N LYS A 97 1.21 14.50 4.58
CA LYS A 97 0.47 13.40 5.23
C LYS A 97 0.03 12.30 4.26
N THR A 98 -0.51 12.65 3.10
CA THR A 98 -0.95 11.68 2.09
C THR A 98 0.23 10.93 1.51
N PHE A 99 1.30 11.62 1.14
CA PHE A 99 2.51 11.01 0.61
C PHE A 99 3.18 10.08 1.63
N GLN A 100 3.31 10.51 2.88
CA GLN A 100 3.91 9.68 3.92
C GLN A 100 3.10 8.40 4.17
N VAL A 101 1.81 8.53 4.47
CA VAL A 101 0.98 7.39 4.86
C VAL A 101 0.87 6.37 3.73
N ASN A 102 0.71 6.83 2.49
CA ASN A 102 0.47 5.93 1.36
C ASN A 102 1.75 5.36 0.73
N HIS A 103 2.89 6.06 0.84
CA HIS A 103 4.13 5.72 0.13
C HIS A 103 5.37 5.66 1.04
N LEU A 104 5.75 6.73 1.76
CA LEU A 104 7.01 6.70 2.52
C LEU A 104 6.99 5.69 3.68
N ALA A 105 5.89 5.55 4.39
CA ALA A 105 5.74 4.58 5.47
C ALA A 105 5.84 3.12 4.96
N PRO A 106 5.09 2.67 3.93
CA PRO A 106 5.27 1.33 3.38
C PRO A 106 6.63 1.12 2.69
N TYR A 107 7.22 2.16 2.08
CA TYR A 107 8.58 2.13 1.55
C TYR A 107 9.58 1.84 2.67
N LEU A 108 9.51 2.57 3.78
CA LEU A 108 10.35 2.37 4.95
C LEU A 108 10.15 0.99 5.57
N LEU A 109 8.90 0.55 5.77
CA LEU A 109 8.60 -0.77 6.32
C LEU A 109 9.21 -1.88 5.45
N THR A 110 9.05 -1.77 4.13
CA THR A 110 9.61 -2.76 3.19
C THR A 110 11.13 -2.75 3.21
N HIS A 111 11.77 -1.58 3.33
CA HIS A 111 13.22 -1.46 3.49
C HIS A 111 13.71 -2.17 4.76
N LEU A 112 13.08 -1.90 5.90
CA LEU A 112 13.48 -2.48 7.19
C LEU A 112 13.27 -4.00 7.27
N LEU A 113 12.37 -4.54 6.44
CA LEU A 113 12.08 -5.97 6.35
C LEU A 113 12.71 -6.62 5.11
N ILE A 114 13.62 -5.94 4.40
CA ILE A 114 14.05 -6.40 3.08
C ILE A 114 14.74 -7.77 3.12
N ASP A 115 15.57 -8.02 4.13
CA ASP A 115 16.28 -9.29 4.28
C ASP A 115 15.34 -10.47 4.53
N PRO A 116 14.46 -10.47 5.55
CA PRO A 116 13.53 -11.57 5.75
C PRO A 116 12.55 -11.75 4.57
N LEU A 117 12.20 -10.67 3.86
CA LEU A 117 11.39 -10.76 2.64
C LEU A 117 12.14 -11.48 1.50
N ILE A 118 13.43 -11.20 1.31
CA ILE A 118 14.26 -11.85 0.29
C ILE A 118 14.49 -13.32 0.64
N GLU A 119 14.85 -13.62 1.89
CA GLU A 119 15.06 -14.99 2.38
C GLU A 119 13.80 -15.85 2.23
N SER A 120 12.64 -15.25 2.47
CA SER A 120 11.34 -15.91 2.30
C SER A 120 10.88 -16.02 0.84
N ARG A 121 11.61 -15.42 -0.11
CA ARG A 121 11.20 -15.26 -1.52
C ARG A 121 9.81 -14.63 -1.64
N ALA A 122 9.59 -13.59 -0.84
CA ALA A 122 8.29 -13.02 -0.56
C ALA A 122 7.66 -12.29 -1.76
N ALA A 123 6.35 -12.06 -1.67
CA ALA A 123 5.63 -11.11 -2.51
C ALA A 123 5.33 -9.81 -1.76
N VAL A 124 5.73 -8.66 -2.31
CA VAL A 124 5.31 -7.33 -1.86
C VAL A 124 4.14 -6.86 -2.70
N VAL A 125 2.96 -6.72 -2.09
CA VAL A 125 1.71 -6.34 -2.76
C VAL A 125 1.36 -4.91 -2.38
N ASN A 126 1.47 -3.98 -3.33
CA ASN A 126 1.23 -2.55 -3.12
C ASN A 126 -0.16 -2.14 -3.62
N THR A 127 -0.99 -1.57 -2.73
CA THR A 127 -2.30 -1.02 -3.12
C THR A 127 -2.13 0.35 -3.79
N SER A 128 -2.43 0.39 -5.09
CA SER A 128 -2.50 1.61 -5.91
C SER A 128 -3.97 2.01 -6.18
N SER A 129 -4.22 2.82 -7.19
CA SER A 129 -5.55 3.32 -7.55
C SER A 129 -5.58 3.78 -8.99
N ILE A 130 -6.79 3.87 -9.57
CA ILE A 130 -7.01 4.59 -10.83
C ILE A 130 -6.58 6.07 -10.73
N GLY A 131 -6.55 6.63 -9.52
CA GLY A 131 -6.03 7.97 -9.23
C GLY A 131 -4.58 8.18 -9.72
N ALA A 132 -3.75 7.14 -9.75
CA ALA A 132 -2.39 7.21 -10.30
C ALA A 132 -2.39 7.64 -11.78
N ARG A 133 -3.39 7.19 -12.54
CA ARG A 133 -3.56 7.54 -13.95
C ARG A 133 -4.32 8.86 -14.15
N LEU A 134 -5.31 9.13 -13.31
CA LEU A 134 -6.19 10.30 -13.48
C LEU A 134 -5.58 11.61 -12.94
N PHE A 135 -4.86 11.53 -11.83
CA PHE A 135 -4.39 12.70 -11.08
C PHE A 135 -2.88 12.71 -10.84
N GLY A 136 -2.21 11.56 -11.00
CA GLY A 136 -0.78 11.45 -10.80
C GLY A 136 0.03 12.28 -11.80
N LYS A 137 0.94 13.08 -11.29
CA LYS A 137 1.98 13.82 -12.00
C LYS A 137 3.10 14.13 -11.00
N ILE A 138 3.98 13.14 -10.80
CA ILE A 138 5.10 13.24 -9.87
C ILE A 138 6.03 14.37 -10.33
N ASP A 139 6.29 15.30 -9.42
CA ASP A 139 7.35 16.31 -9.50
C ASP A 139 8.50 15.80 -8.62
N LEU A 140 9.61 15.38 -9.25
CA LEU A 140 10.76 14.85 -8.51
C LEU A 140 11.40 15.90 -7.59
N ASP A 141 11.21 17.19 -7.89
CA ASP A 141 11.74 18.30 -7.10
C ASP A 141 10.76 18.77 -6.01
N ASP A 142 9.59 18.12 -5.88
CA ASP A 142 8.60 18.34 -4.82
C ASP A 142 7.69 17.13 -4.64
N LEU A 143 8.28 16.01 -4.18
CA LEU A 143 7.52 14.79 -3.89
C LEU A 143 6.43 14.98 -2.83
N ASN A 144 6.62 15.94 -1.92
CA ASN A 144 5.63 16.30 -0.91
C ASN A 144 4.46 17.13 -1.46
N ASN A 145 4.53 17.63 -2.69
CA ASN A 145 3.54 18.52 -3.27
C ASN A 145 3.34 19.85 -2.52
N TRP A 146 4.33 20.36 -1.81
CA TRP A 146 4.20 21.60 -1.04
C TRP A 146 3.88 22.82 -1.91
N ARG A 147 4.41 22.88 -3.14
CA ARG A 147 4.23 24.02 -4.05
C ARG A 147 2.90 24.00 -4.79
N SER A 148 2.28 22.84 -4.97
CA SER A 148 1.10 22.67 -5.84
C SER A 148 0.15 21.62 -5.30
N PHE A 149 -0.09 21.67 -3.99
CA PHE A 149 -0.95 20.72 -3.31
C PHE A 149 -2.40 20.83 -3.80
N THR A 150 -2.96 19.69 -4.20
CA THR A 150 -4.40 19.45 -4.12
C THR A 150 -4.58 18.04 -3.56
N PRO A 151 -5.67 17.74 -2.82
CA PRO A 151 -5.90 16.39 -2.30
C PRO A 151 -5.88 15.31 -3.40
N ASN A 152 -6.43 15.62 -4.58
CA ASN A 152 -6.42 14.73 -5.73
C ASN A 152 -5.01 14.49 -6.29
N LYS A 153 -4.20 15.55 -6.43
CA LYS A 153 -2.82 15.43 -6.89
C LYS A 153 -1.99 14.62 -5.90
N ALA A 154 -2.01 14.98 -4.61
CA ALA A 154 -1.23 14.29 -3.58
C ALA A 154 -1.59 12.80 -3.50
N TYR A 155 -2.87 12.46 -3.55
CA TYR A 155 -3.32 11.07 -3.61
C TYR A 155 -2.91 10.37 -4.91
N GLY A 156 -3.08 11.03 -6.07
CA GLY A 156 -2.69 10.50 -7.37
C GLY A 156 -1.19 10.20 -7.45
N ASP A 157 -0.37 11.13 -6.97
CA ASP A 157 1.08 10.99 -6.90
C ASP A 157 1.48 9.88 -5.96
N ALA A 158 0.91 9.80 -4.75
CA ALA A 158 1.24 8.72 -3.83
C ALA A 158 0.83 7.35 -4.38
N LYS A 159 -0.29 7.24 -5.12
CA LYS A 159 -0.68 5.98 -5.76
C LYS A 159 0.15 5.66 -7.01
N LEU A 160 0.68 6.66 -7.70
CA LEU A 160 1.68 6.47 -8.76
C LEU A 160 3.04 6.05 -8.18
N ALA A 161 3.45 6.64 -7.06
CA ALA A 161 4.64 6.30 -6.31
C ALA A 161 4.65 4.83 -5.90
N ASN A 162 3.51 4.27 -5.48
CA ASN A 162 3.37 2.83 -5.21
C ASN A 162 3.64 1.95 -6.44
N ILE A 163 3.30 2.42 -7.66
CA ILE A 163 3.60 1.68 -8.91
C ILE A 163 5.10 1.78 -9.24
N LEU A 164 5.69 2.97 -9.10
CA LEU A 164 7.13 3.17 -9.28
C LEU A 164 7.92 2.32 -8.28
N PHE A 165 7.47 2.26 -7.03
CA PHE A 165 8.08 1.45 -5.98
C PHE A 165 8.03 -0.04 -6.31
N THR A 166 6.89 -0.55 -6.78
CA THR A 166 6.78 -1.93 -7.28
C THR A 166 7.80 -2.23 -8.37
N LYS A 167 7.98 -1.33 -9.35
CA LYS A 167 8.96 -1.49 -10.42
C LYS A 167 10.39 -1.44 -9.89
N GLY A 168 10.70 -0.48 -9.03
CA GLY A 168 12.03 -0.36 -8.41
C GLY A 168 12.41 -1.57 -7.56
N LEU A 169 11.46 -2.17 -6.82
CA LEU A 169 11.65 -3.42 -6.08
C LEU A 169 11.99 -4.57 -7.03
N HIS A 170 11.26 -4.69 -8.15
CA HIS A 170 11.52 -5.74 -9.13
C HIS A 170 12.92 -5.60 -9.75
N GLU A 171 13.27 -4.39 -10.22
CA GLU A 171 14.58 -4.11 -10.81
C GLU A 171 15.75 -4.49 -9.90
N ARG A 172 15.61 -4.25 -8.59
CA ARG A 172 16.70 -4.41 -7.61
C ARG A 172 16.75 -5.79 -6.98
N PHE A 173 15.60 -6.38 -6.65
CA PHE A 173 15.52 -7.55 -5.77
C PHE A 173 14.90 -8.78 -6.40
N HIS A 174 14.36 -8.69 -7.62
CA HIS A 174 13.70 -9.86 -8.23
C HIS A 174 14.64 -11.03 -8.47
N LYS A 175 15.87 -10.75 -8.92
CA LYS A 175 16.92 -11.76 -9.09
C LYS A 175 17.33 -12.43 -7.76
N ARG A 176 17.08 -11.77 -6.63
CA ARG A 176 17.32 -12.31 -5.28
C ARG A 176 16.13 -13.10 -4.73
N GLY A 177 15.03 -13.20 -5.48
CA GLY A 177 13.85 -14.01 -5.12
C GLY A 177 12.63 -13.21 -4.68
N LEU A 178 12.75 -11.89 -4.50
CA LEU A 178 11.61 -11.04 -4.16
C LEU A 178 10.67 -10.90 -5.37
N SER A 179 9.36 -10.91 -5.16
CA SER A 179 8.39 -10.51 -6.18
C SER A 179 7.62 -9.30 -5.70
N SER A 180 7.22 -8.44 -6.64
CA SER A 180 6.45 -7.23 -6.31
C SER A 180 5.32 -7.03 -7.31
N VAL A 181 4.17 -6.53 -6.84
CA VAL A 181 3.04 -6.21 -7.70
C VAL A 181 2.31 -4.98 -7.17
N ALA A 182 1.82 -4.13 -8.08
CA ALA A 182 0.91 -3.05 -7.76
C ALA A 182 -0.47 -3.37 -8.35
N PHE A 183 -1.54 -3.03 -7.64
CA PHE A 183 -2.88 -3.27 -8.16
C PHE A 183 -3.85 -2.16 -7.79
N HIS A 184 -4.92 -2.03 -8.57
CA HIS A 184 -6.08 -1.23 -8.23
C HIS A 184 -7.17 -2.12 -7.62
N PRO A 185 -7.60 -1.86 -6.38
CA PRO A 185 -8.60 -2.68 -5.72
C PRO A 185 -10.01 -2.48 -6.29
N GLY A 186 -10.23 -1.53 -7.20
CA GLY A 186 -11.56 -1.08 -7.64
C GLY A 186 -11.95 0.24 -6.98
N ASN A 187 -13.01 0.88 -7.48
CA ASN A 187 -13.56 2.09 -6.87
C ASN A 187 -14.37 1.70 -5.64
N VAL A 188 -13.73 1.43 -4.50
CA VAL A 188 -14.44 0.85 -3.34
C VAL A 188 -15.27 1.91 -2.60
N ALA A 189 -16.52 1.59 -2.27
CA ALA A 189 -17.31 2.29 -1.26
C ALA A 189 -16.71 1.98 0.12
N THR A 190 -15.71 2.77 0.49
CA THR A 190 -14.96 2.64 1.73
C THR A 190 -15.14 3.94 2.52
N ASN A 191 -14.87 3.94 3.82
CA ASN A 191 -14.76 5.17 4.61
C ASN A 191 -13.62 6.11 4.14
N PHE A 192 -13.00 5.88 2.98
CA PHE A 192 -11.99 6.71 2.30
C PHE A 192 -12.30 8.22 2.29
N ALA A 193 -13.56 8.64 2.44
CA ALA A 193 -14.01 10.03 2.39
C ALA A 193 -14.37 10.65 3.76
N SER A 194 -14.16 9.97 4.89
CA SER A 194 -14.60 10.49 6.20
C SER A 194 -13.78 11.69 6.71
N ASP A 195 -12.53 11.85 6.25
CA ASP A 195 -11.62 12.96 6.63
C ASP A 195 -11.53 14.08 5.56
N THR A 196 -12.39 14.03 4.53
CA THR A 196 -12.46 15.06 3.48
C THR A 196 -13.63 16.01 3.68
N ASP A 197 -13.35 17.31 3.61
CA ASP A 197 -14.36 18.34 3.81
C ASP A 197 -15.45 18.34 2.71
N SER A 198 -16.69 18.55 3.16
CA SER A 198 -18.03 18.75 2.54
C SER A 198 -18.33 18.46 1.04
N TYR A 199 -17.44 18.75 0.09
CA TYR A 199 -17.78 18.69 -1.35
C TYR A 199 -17.75 17.27 -1.91
N PHE A 200 -16.74 16.47 -1.55
CA PHE A 200 -16.58 15.09 -2.05
C PHE A 200 -17.57 14.10 -1.43
N ARG A 201 -17.95 14.32 -0.16
CA ARG A 201 -19.04 13.58 0.49
C ARG A 201 -20.32 13.64 -0.36
N ARG A 202 -20.62 14.79 -0.96
CA ARG A 202 -21.83 14.99 -1.79
C ARG A 202 -21.77 14.29 -3.15
N VAL A 203 -20.60 14.29 -3.79
CA VAL A 203 -20.37 13.62 -5.08
C VAL A 203 -20.43 12.09 -4.94
N TYR A 204 -19.89 11.54 -3.84
CA TYR A 204 -19.94 10.11 -3.54
C TYR A 204 -21.32 9.61 -3.08
N HIS A 205 -22.16 10.47 -2.49
CA HIS A 205 -23.56 10.14 -2.17
C HIS A 205 -24.53 10.28 -3.35
N GLY A 206 -24.05 10.68 -4.54
CA GLY A 206 -24.84 10.78 -5.77
C GLY A 206 -24.78 9.53 -6.66
N VAL A 207 -25.03 9.73 -7.96
CA VAL A 207 -25.17 8.68 -9.00
C VAL A 207 -23.92 7.78 -9.14
N LEU A 208 -22.74 8.25 -8.68
CA LEU A 208 -21.51 7.46 -8.65
C LEU A 208 -21.51 6.29 -7.65
N LYS A 209 -22.42 6.26 -6.65
CA LYS A 209 -22.54 5.14 -5.70
C LYS A 209 -22.74 3.78 -6.41
N ARG A 210 -23.34 3.79 -7.60
CA ARG A 210 -23.59 2.58 -8.41
C ARG A 210 -22.36 2.04 -9.14
N PHE A 211 -21.29 2.83 -9.23
CA PHE A 211 -19.99 2.41 -9.76
C PHE A 211 -18.99 2.07 -8.66
N LEU A 212 -19.41 2.19 -7.38
CA LEU A 212 -18.59 1.80 -6.26
C LEU A 212 -18.74 0.31 -5.98
N ILE A 213 -17.63 -0.39 -5.85
CA ILE A 213 -17.61 -1.80 -5.45
C ILE A 213 -17.60 -1.92 -3.93
N SER A 214 -17.99 -3.06 -3.38
CA SER A 214 -17.98 -3.28 -1.93
C SER A 214 -16.56 -3.52 -1.39
N PRO A 215 -16.32 -3.28 -0.08
CA PRO A 215 -15.08 -3.69 0.58
C PRO A 215 -14.71 -5.15 0.33
N GLU A 216 -15.70 -6.05 0.27
CA GLU A 216 -15.51 -7.49 0.00
C GLU A 216 -14.96 -7.73 -1.41
N GLN A 217 -15.46 -7.01 -2.41
CA GLN A 217 -14.93 -7.09 -3.78
C GLN A 217 -13.51 -6.54 -3.88
N GLY A 218 -13.21 -5.44 -3.16
CA GLY A 218 -11.86 -4.91 -3.07
C GLY A 218 -10.90 -5.86 -2.34
N GLY A 219 -11.38 -6.45 -1.24
CA GLY A 219 -10.68 -7.48 -0.46
C GLY A 219 -10.35 -8.70 -1.32
N ALA A 220 -11.31 -9.17 -2.13
CA ALA A 220 -11.10 -10.33 -2.98
C ALA A 220 -10.04 -10.08 -4.06
N ARG A 221 -9.90 -8.83 -4.53
CA ARG A 221 -8.81 -8.44 -5.42
C ARG A 221 -7.47 -8.39 -4.70
N LEU A 222 -7.42 -7.89 -3.46
CA LEU A 222 -6.19 -7.93 -2.66
C LEU A 222 -5.79 -9.39 -2.40
N GLN A 223 -6.73 -10.23 -1.98
CA GLN A 223 -6.54 -11.66 -1.80
C GLN A 223 -6.01 -12.33 -3.08
N TYR A 224 -6.55 -12.02 -4.26
CA TYR A 224 -6.06 -12.58 -5.52
C TYR A 224 -4.55 -12.39 -5.74
N PHE A 225 -4.01 -11.21 -5.41
CA PHE A 225 -2.57 -10.95 -5.53
C PHE A 225 -1.76 -11.54 -4.37
N ILE A 226 -2.36 -11.65 -3.17
CA ILE A 226 -1.76 -12.33 -2.03
C ILE A 226 -1.63 -13.83 -2.32
N ASP A 227 -2.71 -14.50 -2.72
CA ASP A 227 -2.73 -15.95 -2.93
C ASP A 227 -2.03 -16.39 -4.22
N GLY A 228 -2.05 -15.53 -5.24
CA GLY A 228 -1.49 -15.86 -6.55
C GLY A 228 0.03 -16.05 -6.54
N THR A 229 0.50 -17.17 -7.10
CA THR A 229 1.92 -17.45 -7.30
C THR A 229 2.54 -16.45 -8.29
N PRO A 230 3.59 -15.69 -7.91
CA PRO A 230 4.30 -14.82 -8.84
C PRO A 230 4.89 -15.61 -10.01
N GLY A 231 4.76 -15.08 -11.23
CA GLY A 231 5.19 -15.73 -12.48
C GLY A 231 4.12 -16.61 -13.13
N GLU A 232 3.15 -17.11 -12.36
CA GLU A 232 2.04 -17.93 -12.86
C GLU A 232 0.74 -17.13 -12.94
N VAL A 233 0.32 -16.52 -11.83
CA VAL A 233 -0.95 -15.79 -11.72
C VAL A 233 -0.78 -14.32 -12.11
N TRP A 234 0.36 -13.73 -11.74
CA TRP A 234 0.71 -12.35 -12.06
C TRP A 234 2.21 -12.19 -12.22
N LYS A 235 2.64 -11.15 -12.94
CA LYS A 235 4.05 -10.90 -13.26
C LYS A 235 4.64 -9.89 -12.27
N SER A 236 5.84 -10.19 -11.76
CA SER A 236 6.55 -9.26 -10.88
C SER A 236 6.89 -7.95 -11.60
N GLY A 237 6.87 -6.83 -10.86
CA GLY A 237 7.17 -5.49 -11.38
C GLY A 237 6.01 -4.85 -12.14
N GLU A 238 4.86 -5.51 -12.21
CA GLU A 238 3.72 -5.03 -13.00
C GLU A 238 2.61 -4.38 -12.17
N TYR A 239 1.83 -3.57 -12.87
CA TYR A 239 0.61 -2.96 -12.37
C TYR A 239 -0.63 -3.64 -12.98
N TYR A 240 -1.63 -3.90 -12.16
CA TYR A 240 -2.91 -4.49 -12.57
C TYR A 240 -4.09 -3.57 -12.26
N GLY A 241 -4.82 -3.17 -13.30
CA GLY A 241 -6.10 -2.46 -13.14
C GLY A 241 -7.27 -3.39 -12.78
N SER A 242 -7.12 -4.68 -13.11
CA SER A 242 -8.02 -5.79 -12.82
C SER A 242 -7.23 -7.10 -12.74
N PRO A 243 -7.69 -8.11 -11.99
CA PRO A 243 -7.07 -9.45 -11.98
C PRO A 243 -6.86 -10.03 -13.39
N GLY A 244 -5.77 -10.79 -13.57
CA GLY A 244 -5.45 -11.50 -14.82
C GLY A 244 -4.97 -10.66 -16.01
N ARG A 245 -5.04 -9.31 -15.96
CA ARG A 245 -4.61 -8.46 -17.07
C ARG A 245 -3.74 -7.30 -16.61
N VAL A 246 -2.49 -7.28 -17.08
CA VAL A 246 -1.57 -6.15 -16.87
C VAL A 246 -2.24 -4.87 -17.39
N GLY A 247 -2.34 -3.88 -16.50
CA GLY A 247 -3.01 -2.61 -16.75
C GLY A 247 -2.08 -1.58 -17.40
N ARG A 248 -2.67 -0.58 -18.04
CA ARG A 248 -1.97 0.66 -18.43
C ARG A 248 -2.25 1.75 -17.41
N THR A 249 -1.19 2.37 -16.90
CA THR A 249 -1.27 3.49 -15.96
C THR A 249 -0.62 4.76 -16.54
N ASN A 250 -0.21 5.68 -15.67
CA ASN A 250 0.55 6.87 -16.01
C ASN A 250 1.85 6.54 -16.78
N ARG A 251 2.19 7.36 -17.78
CA ARG A 251 3.42 7.18 -18.58
C ARG A 251 4.71 7.27 -17.75
N GLN A 252 4.72 8.05 -16.68
CA GLN A 252 5.87 8.16 -15.76
C GLN A 252 6.25 6.80 -15.14
N ALA A 253 5.29 5.87 -15.04
CA ALA A 253 5.57 4.51 -14.55
C ALA A 253 6.39 3.65 -15.52
N TYR A 254 6.58 4.09 -16.76
CA TYR A 254 7.35 3.37 -17.78
C TYR A 254 8.64 4.09 -18.18
N ASP A 255 8.96 5.22 -17.53
CA ASP A 255 10.22 5.90 -17.69
C ASP A 255 11.22 5.39 -16.63
N PRO A 256 12.29 4.67 -17.03
CA PRO A 256 13.28 4.14 -16.10
C PRO A 256 13.95 5.23 -15.26
N THR A 257 14.12 6.44 -15.82
CA THR A 257 14.72 7.57 -15.09
C THR A 257 13.82 7.98 -13.93
N THR A 258 12.52 8.14 -14.19
CA THR A 258 11.54 8.46 -13.13
C THR A 258 11.49 7.36 -12.06
N VAL A 259 11.53 6.07 -12.43
CA VAL A 259 11.57 4.95 -11.47
C VAL A 259 12.82 5.04 -10.58
N HIS A 260 13.99 5.26 -11.19
CA HIS A 260 15.26 5.34 -10.47
C HIS A 260 15.35 6.56 -9.56
N GLU A 261 15.04 7.75 -10.07
CA GLU A 261 15.11 9.00 -9.30
C GLU A 261 14.10 9.01 -8.16
N HIS A 262 12.87 8.56 -8.41
CA HIS A 262 11.86 8.47 -7.35
C HIS A 262 12.28 7.50 -6.24
N TRP A 263 12.88 6.36 -6.61
CA TRP A 263 13.45 5.43 -5.64
C TRP A 263 14.51 6.11 -4.78
N GLN A 264 15.50 6.76 -5.39
CA GLN A 264 16.62 7.37 -4.68
C GLN A 264 16.13 8.50 -3.78
N ARG A 265 15.31 9.42 -4.29
CA ARG A 265 14.79 10.55 -3.52
C ARG A 265 13.90 10.10 -2.35
N SER A 266 13.13 9.02 -2.51
CA SER A 266 12.38 8.44 -1.39
C SER A 266 13.31 7.91 -0.29
N ALA A 267 14.43 7.28 -0.66
CA ALA A 267 15.44 6.82 0.29
C ALA A 267 16.14 7.99 0.99
N ASP A 268 16.52 9.03 0.25
CA ASP A 268 17.20 10.21 0.77
C ASP A 268 16.30 10.98 1.75
N MET A 269 15.01 11.14 1.43
CA MET A 269 14.03 11.74 2.34
C MET A 269 13.94 10.99 3.67
N LEU A 270 14.07 9.66 3.64
CA LEU A 270 14.00 8.80 4.81
C LEU A 270 15.36 8.62 5.52
N GLY A 271 16.44 9.13 4.94
CA GLY A 271 17.81 8.92 5.43
C GLY A 271 18.23 7.45 5.46
N ILE A 272 17.81 6.65 4.47
CA ILE A 272 18.08 5.20 4.39
C ILE A 272 18.84 4.83 3.11
N HIS A 273 19.47 3.65 3.12
CA HIS A 273 20.20 3.07 1.99
C HIS A 273 19.80 1.61 1.81
N TRP A 274 19.56 1.19 0.56
CA TRP A 274 19.09 -0.15 0.20
C TRP A 274 20.21 -1.14 -0.11
#